data_AF-A0A9E1ZV98-F1
#
_entry.id   AF-A0A9E1ZV98-F1
#
_cell.length_a   1.000
_cell.length_b   1.000
_cell.length_c   1.000
_cell.angle_alpha   90.00
_cell.angle_beta   90.00
_cell.angle_gamma   90.00
#
_symmetry.space_group_name_H-M   'P 1'
#
loop_
_entity.id
_entity.type
_entity.pdbx_description
1 polymer ?
#
loop_
_entity_poly.entity_id
_entity_poly.type
_entity_poly.pdbx_seq_one_letter_code
_entity_poly.pdbx_strand_id
1 'polypeptide(L)'
;MCSGGSRHFQPTDVTPHIMRHTAITRRAETGADIKTIQEFSGHESLQMVLRYAHPQEAAINRALDRMESGTNLEQLPARTPQRS
;
A
#
# COMPACT_ATOMS: atom_id res chain seq x y z
N MET A 1 -34.48 23.11 -0.75
CA MET A 1 -34.13 22.73 0.63
C MET A 1 -33.92 21.22 0.64
N CYS A 2 -32.66 20.76 0.62
CA CYS A 2 -32.34 19.34 0.60
C CYS A 2 -32.37 18.80 2.03
N SER A 3 -33.26 17.86 2.31
CA SER A 3 -33.37 17.15 3.58
C SER A 3 -32.13 16.29 3.80
N GLY A 4 -31.23 16.74 4.65
CA GLY A 4 -30.06 15.96 5.10
C GLY A 4 -30.53 14.78 5.94
N GLY A 5 -30.48 13.58 5.39
CA GLY A 5 -30.68 12.34 6.13
C GLY A 5 -29.53 12.13 7.10
N SER A 6 -29.77 12.38 8.38
CA SER A 6 -28.87 12.03 9.48
C SER A 6 -28.67 10.51 9.51
N ARG A 7 -27.59 10.02 8.88
CA ARG A 7 -27.17 8.63 8.99
C ARG A 7 -26.68 8.40 10.42
N HIS A 8 -27.60 7.97 11.27
CA HIS A 8 -27.33 7.58 12.63
C HIS A 8 -26.60 6.23 12.60
N PHE A 9 -25.31 6.25 12.92
CA PHE A 9 -24.45 5.06 12.91
C PHE A 9 -24.55 4.38 14.26
N GLN A 10 -25.18 3.20 14.32
CA GLN A 10 -25.29 2.45 15.56
C GLN A 10 -24.03 1.61 15.77
N PRO A 11 -23.39 1.64 16.96
CA PRO A 11 -22.17 0.88 17.24
C PRO A 11 -22.36 -0.64 17.13
N THR A 12 -23.60 -1.13 17.16
CA THR A 12 -23.95 -2.55 16.93
C THR A 12 -23.62 -3.02 15.52
N ASP A 13 -23.53 -2.10 14.55
CA ASP A 13 -23.26 -2.42 13.15
C ASP A 13 -21.76 -2.63 12.88
N VAL A 14 -20.89 -2.29 13.84
CA VAL A 14 -19.44 -2.44 13.73
C VAL A 14 -18.95 -3.52 14.66
N THR A 15 -18.61 -4.65 14.08
CA THR A 15 -17.93 -5.71 14.83
C THR A 15 -16.41 -5.49 14.80
N PRO A 16 -15.67 -6.00 15.79
CA PRO A 16 -14.20 -6.03 15.76
C PRO A 16 -13.65 -6.67 14.48
N HIS A 17 -14.41 -7.59 13.88
CA HIS A 17 -14.06 -8.22 12.61
C HIS A 17 -14.04 -7.21 11.47
N ILE A 18 -15.05 -6.34 11.35
CA ILE A 18 -15.09 -5.27 10.33
C ILE A 18 -13.94 -4.29 10.51
N MET A 19 -13.62 -3.91 11.74
CA MET A 19 -12.46 -3.05 12.01
C MET A 19 -11.14 -3.71 11.60
N ARG A 20 -10.99 -5.03 11.85
CA ARG A 20 -9.81 -5.81 11.42
C ARG A 20 -9.68 -5.78 9.90
N HIS A 21 -10.77 -5.99 9.16
CA HIS A 21 -10.78 -5.88 7.69
C HIS A 21 -10.34 -4.50 7.23
N THR A 22 -10.95 -3.44 7.78
CA THR A 22 -10.59 -2.05 7.43
C THR A 22 -9.13 -1.73 7.74
N ALA A 23 -8.59 -2.20 8.86
CA ALA A 23 -7.19 -2.00 9.23
C ALA A 23 -6.23 -2.67 8.26
N ILE A 24 -6.53 -3.92 7.83
CA ILE A 24 -5.70 -4.66 6.89
C ILE A 24 -5.75 -4.03 5.50
N THR A 25 -6.95 -3.67 5.01
CA THR A 25 -7.12 -3.01 3.70
C THR A 25 -6.38 -1.68 3.64
N ARG A 26 -6.51 -0.83 4.65
CA ARG A 26 -5.78 0.46 4.70
C ARG A 26 -4.27 0.26 4.69
N ARG A 27 -3.78 -0.79 5.35
CA ARG A 27 -2.34 -1.11 5.35
C ARG A 27 -1.87 -1.58 3.97
N ALA A 28 -2.68 -2.39 3.29
CA ALA A 28 -2.43 -2.77 1.90
C ALA A 28 -2.41 -1.56 0.95
N GLU A 29 -3.32 -0.60 1.12
CA GLU A 29 -3.38 0.65 0.35
C GLU A 29 -2.12 1.51 0.48
N THR A 30 -1.47 1.52 1.66
CA THR A 30 -0.21 2.25 1.87
C THR A 30 0.99 1.64 1.13
N GLY A 31 0.83 0.47 0.49
CA GLY A 31 1.92 -0.23 -0.19
C GLY A 31 2.89 -0.91 0.77
N ALA A 32 2.40 -1.31 1.96
CA ALA A 32 3.16 -2.17 2.85
C ALA A 32 3.36 -3.55 2.20
N ASP A 33 4.53 -4.15 2.44
CA ASP A 33 4.84 -5.47 1.91
C ASP A 33 3.85 -6.54 2.43
N ILE A 34 3.51 -7.52 1.59
CA ILE A 34 2.49 -8.53 1.88
C ILE A 34 2.88 -9.34 3.13
N LYS A 35 4.17 -9.61 3.34
CA LYS A 35 4.66 -10.30 4.53
C LYS A 35 4.49 -9.45 5.79
N THR A 36 4.73 -8.15 5.68
CA THR A 36 4.52 -7.19 6.78
C THR A 36 3.04 -7.11 7.17
N ILE A 37 2.13 -7.21 6.21
CA ILE A 37 0.68 -7.26 6.46
C ILE A 37 0.30 -8.60 7.09
N GLN A 38 0.90 -9.70 6.66
CA GLN A 38 0.67 -11.03 7.23
C GLN A 38 1.05 -11.10 8.71
N GLU A 39 2.25 -10.65 9.07
CA GLU A 39 2.72 -10.64 10.46
C GLU A 39 1.82 -9.75 11.34
N PHE A 40 1.45 -8.57 10.84
CA PHE A 40 0.54 -7.66 11.53
C PHE A 40 -0.85 -8.25 11.76
N SER A 41 -1.36 -8.99 10.78
CA SER A 41 -2.68 -9.61 10.83
C SER A 41 -2.66 -11.02 11.41
N GLY A 42 -1.51 -11.55 11.83
CA GLY A 42 -1.38 -12.88 12.42
C GLY A 42 -1.97 -14.00 11.55
N HIS A 43 -2.04 -13.82 10.23
CA HIS A 43 -2.55 -14.86 9.35
C HIS A 43 -1.50 -15.95 9.15
N GLU A 44 -1.92 -17.19 9.36
CA GLU A 44 -1.07 -18.37 9.18
C GLU A 44 -0.58 -18.51 7.72
N SER A 45 -1.41 -18.11 6.75
CA SER A 45 -1.09 -18.22 5.33
C SER A 45 -1.19 -16.88 4.62
N LEU A 46 -0.27 -16.69 3.67
CA LEU A 46 -0.21 -15.54 2.78
C LEU A 46 -1.50 -15.41 1.95
N GLN A 47 -2.14 -16.53 1.61
CA GLN A 47 -3.41 -16.56 0.88
C GLN A 47 -4.54 -15.79 1.58
N MET A 48 -4.56 -15.79 2.92
CA MET A 48 -5.57 -15.05 3.70
C MET A 48 -5.39 -13.53 3.58
N VAL A 49 -4.18 -13.07 3.28
CA VAL A 49 -3.83 -11.64 3.13
C VAL A 49 -4.01 -11.17 1.70
N LEU A 50 -3.84 -12.05 0.71
CA LEU A 50 -3.95 -11.72 -0.71
C LEU A 50 -5.33 -11.16 -1.09
N ARG A 51 -6.40 -11.49 -0.36
CA ARG A 51 -7.73 -10.88 -0.57
C ARG A 51 -7.78 -9.37 -0.35
N TYR A 52 -6.81 -8.79 0.37
CA TYR A 52 -6.72 -7.35 0.62
C TYR A 52 -5.66 -6.67 -0.25
N ALA A 53 -4.77 -7.46 -0.84
CA ALA A 53 -3.74 -7.02 -1.76
C ALA A 53 -4.28 -6.88 -3.19
N HIS A 54 -5.50 -6.34 -3.34
CA HIS A 54 -6.02 -5.98 -4.66
C HIS A 54 -4.93 -5.17 -5.37
N PRO A 55 -4.51 -5.56 -6.59
CA PRO A 55 -3.49 -4.82 -7.33
C PRO A 55 -4.05 -3.44 -7.65
N GLN A 56 -3.77 -2.49 -6.76
CA GLN A 56 -4.10 -1.10 -6.98
C GLN A 56 -3.07 -0.66 -8.01
N GLU A 57 -3.50 -0.31 -9.22
CA GLU A 57 -2.62 0.24 -10.26
C GLU A 57 -1.74 1.36 -9.70
N ALA A 58 -2.26 2.12 -8.73
CA ALA A 58 -1.53 3.12 -7.96
C ALA A 58 -0.34 2.57 -7.14
N ALA A 59 -0.43 1.38 -6.57
CA ALA A 59 0.67 0.74 -5.84
C ALA A 59 1.77 0.25 -6.79
N ILE A 60 1.38 -0.27 -7.96
CA ILE A 60 2.31 -0.64 -9.03
C ILE A 60 3.02 0.61 -9.56
N ASN A 61 2.28 1.67 -9.86
CA ASN A 61 2.84 2.93 -10.33
C ASN A 61 3.78 3.58 -9.30
N ARG A 62 3.45 3.53 -8.00
CA ARG A 62 4.37 3.99 -6.92
C ARG A 62 5.62 3.12 -6.79
N ALA A 63 5.51 1.82 -6.99
CA ALA A 63 6.67 0.93 -7.00
C ALA A 63 7.57 1.23 -8.20
N LEU A 64 6.98 1.44 -9.38
CA LEU A 64 7.70 1.84 -10.60
C LEU A 64 8.37 3.21 -10.44
N ASP A 65 7.66 4.21 -9.93
CA ASP A 65 8.19 5.57 -9.68
C ASP A 65 9.41 5.54 -8.74
N ARG A 66 9.37 4.72 -7.68
CA ARG A 66 10.53 4.49 -6.78
C ARG A 66 11.70 3.79 -7.48
N MET A 67 11.44 2.89 -8.42
CA MET A 67 12.49 2.23 -9.19
C MET A 67 13.14 3.21 -10.17
N GLU A 68 12.32 4.01 -10.87
CA GLU A 68 12.77 5.02 -11.83
C GLU A 68 13.63 6.10 -11.15
N SER A 69 13.21 6.57 -9.97
CA SER A 69 13.98 7.55 -9.18
C SER A 69 15.28 6.99 -8.56
N GLY A 70 15.43 5.67 -8.45
CA GLY A 70 16.68 4.99 -8.06
C GLY A 70 17.63 4.69 -9.22
N THR A 71 17.18 4.82 -10.47
CA THR A 71 17.96 4.52 -11.69
C THR A 71 18.50 5.76 -12.41
N ASN A 72 18.61 6.91 -11.75
CA ASN A 72 19.38 8.03 -12.31
C ASN A 72 20.88 7.70 -12.25
N LEU A 73 21.34 6.89 -13.22
CA LEU A 73 22.73 6.59 -13.51
C LEU A 73 23.38 7.72 -14.34
N GLU A 74 22.86 8.96 -14.27
CA GLU A 74 23.39 10.14 -14.96
C GLU A 74 24.14 11.08 -14.01
N GLN A 75 24.91 10.50 -13.09
CA GLN A 75 25.97 11.23 -12.39
C GLN A 75 27.27 10.41 -12.32
N LEU A 76 27.68 9.86 -13.46
CA LEU A 76 29.10 9.57 -13.68
C LEU A 76 29.72 10.85 -14.24
N PRO A 77 30.52 11.63 -13.46
CA PRO A 77 31.27 12.72 -14.05
C PRO A 77 32.15 12.12 -15.14
N ALA A 78 32.08 12.69 -16.34
CA ALA A 78 32.84 12.26 -17.49
C ALA A 78 34.27 11.92 -17.08
N ARG A 79 34.69 10.66 -17.28
CA ARG A 79 36.11 10.30 -17.21
C ARG A 79 36.80 11.09 -18.30
N THR A 80 37.36 12.24 -17.93
CA THR A 80 38.28 12.99 -18.77
C THR A 80 39.34 12.01 -19.27
N PRO A 81 39.59 11.92 -20.59
CA PRO A 81 40.68 11.08 -21.06
C PRO A 81 41.97 11.63 -20.47
N GLN A 82 42.63 10.87 -19.58
CA GLN A 82 44.00 11.16 -19.21
C GLN A 82 44.87 10.91 -20.45
N ARG A 83 45.19 12.00 -21.14
CA ARG A 83 46.26 12.05 -22.13
C ARG A 83 47.52 12.53 -21.42
N SER A 84 48.49 11.63 -21.26
CA SER A 84 49.93 11.92 -21.24
C SER A 84 50.68 10.64 -21.53
#